data_AF-A0AAI8YGQ4-F1
#
_entry.id   AF-A0AAI8YGQ4-F1
#
_cell.length_a   1.000
_cell.length_b   1.000
_cell.length_c   1.000
_cell.angle_alpha   90.00
_cell.angle_beta   90.00
_cell.angle_gamma   90.00
#
_symmetry.space_group_name_H-M   'P 1'
#
loop_
_entity.id
_entity.type
_entity.pdbx_description
1 polymer ?
#
loop_
_entity_poly.entity_id
_entity_poly.type
_entity_poly.pdbx_seq_one_letter_code
_entity_poly.pdbx_strand_id
1 'polypeptide(L)'
;MLRDQCGLIFLQFRYLHNRLLLHRQDELRVLEQQLDELDRVADPSHKCLRSREYDDKHSGQRSVLFDDIEKKSTSYANLVGVLQNFAAIQLPTKGDLRSFYYFFCNENPLVDPEVFYRHREDLMTLKPQGDTTWIDHWLMSILNNQAIKPLREGICDTLRHGDAQHGIVYHDPTKVGFIKATVMFLVLLVLLTAPIYPLYQLGKQETTPLVLAETILTQFASSLLFAVFLKLFTTAKRHEPFTASVTYMAIWVVFMSQSQ
;
A
#
# COMPACT_ATOMS: atom_id res chain seq x y z
N MET A 1 6.66 -21.42 18.09
CA MET A 1 7.59 -20.79 17.12
C MET A 1 6.77 -20.01 16.08
N LEU A 2 6.72 -18.69 16.24
CA LEU A 2 6.44 -17.64 15.24
C LEU A 2 5.27 -17.90 14.26
N ARG A 3 4.06 -18.14 14.80
CA ARG A 3 2.82 -18.13 14.00
C ARG A 3 2.06 -16.81 14.15
N ASP A 4 2.80 -15.74 14.44
CA ASP A 4 2.24 -14.41 14.61
C ASP A 4 2.03 -13.76 13.24
N GLN A 5 0.79 -13.38 12.97
CA GLN A 5 0.47 -12.51 11.84
C GLN A 5 0.97 -11.06 12.05
N CYS A 6 1.59 -10.77 13.21
CA CYS A 6 2.43 -9.60 13.51
C CYS A 6 3.93 -9.84 13.23
N GLY A 7 4.33 -11.08 12.91
CA GLY A 7 5.71 -11.58 12.93
C GLY A 7 6.54 -11.33 11.68
N LEU A 8 6.20 -10.31 10.88
CA LEU A 8 6.97 -9.96 9.69
C LEU A 8 7.46 -8.51 9.70
N ILE A 9 7.66 -7.95 10.90
CA ILE A 9 8.31 -6.65 11.06
C ILE A 9 9.81 -6.88 11.19
N PHE A 10 10.58 -6.32 10.26
CA PHE A 10 12.03 -6.44 10.22
C PHE A 10 12.67 -5.05 10.13
N LEU A 11 13.97 -4.99 10.39
CA LEU A 11 14.76 -3.79 10.17
C LEU A 11 15.19 -3.72 8.71
N GLN A 12 14.94 -2.57 8.09
CA GLN A 12 15.34 -2.26 6.70
C GLN A 12 16.78 -1.73 6.61
N PHE A 13 17.40 -1.35 7.73
CA PHE A 13 18.79 -0.84 7.80
C PHE A 13 19.11 0.24 6.75
N ARG A 14 18.20 1.18 6.48
CA ARG A 14 18.31 2.13 5.36
C ARG A 14 19.60 2.94 5.40
N TYR A 15 19.97 3.38 6.60
CA TYR A 15 21.20 4.13 6.81
C TYR A 15 22.47 3.35 6.43
N LEU A 16 22.53 2.08 6.82
CA LEU A 16 23.65 1.20 6.51
C LEU A 16 23.72 0.92 5.01
N HIS A 17 22.57 0.64 4.39
CA HIS A 17 22.49 0.42 2.95
C HIS A 17 22.93 1.64 2.14
N ASN A 18 22.57 2.86 2.57
CA ASN A 18 23.03 4.09 1.92
C ASN A 18 24.55 4.27 2.01
N ARG A 19 25.16 3.96 3.17
CA ARG A 19 26.63 3.98 3.31
C ARG A 19 27.30 2.96 2.40
N LEU A 20 26.73 1.76 2.30
CA LEU A 20 27.24 0.72 1.41
C LEU A 20 27.16 1.14 -0.06
N LEU A 21 26.05 1.77 -0.48
CA LEU A 21 25.91 2.32 -1.82
C LEU A 21 26.99 3.37 -2.13
N LEU A 22 27.16 4.36 -1.23
CA LEU A 22 28.17 5.41 -1.40
C LEU A 22 29.57 4.83 -1.49
N HIS A 23 29.88 3.82 -0.67
CA HIS A 23 31.16 3.13 -0.72
C HIS A 23 31.39 2.43 -2.07
N ARG A 24 30.38 1.75 -2.62
CA ARG A 24 30.47 1.11 -3.95
C ARG A 24 30.58 2.11 -5.10
N GLN A 25 29.90 3.25 -5.00
CA GLN A 25 30.04 4.35 -5.96
C GLN A 25 31.47 4.90 -5.97
N ASP A 26 32.07 5.04 -4.80
CA ASP A 26 33.46 5.50 -4.70
C ASP A 26 34.45 4.49 -5.28
N GLU A 27 34.26 3.18 -5.04
CA GLU A 27 35.06 2.12 -5.68
C GLU A 27 34.97 2.19 -7.21
N LEU A 28 33.77 2.36 -7.77
CA LEU A 28 33.57 2.50 -9.21
C LEU A 28 34.24 3.76 -9.77
N ARG A 29 34.14 4.89 -9.05
CA ARG A 29 34.81 6.15 -9.42
C ARG A 29 36.33 5.98 -9.48
N VAL A 30 36.92 5.23 -8.56
CA VAL A 30 38.37 4.96 -8.58
C VAL A 30 38.75 4.09 -9.79
N LEU A 31 37.95 3.08 -10.14
CA LEU A 31 38.20 2.24 -11.31
C LEU A 31 38.04 3.03 -12.63
N GLU A 32 37.05 3.92 -12.70
CA GLU A 32 36.87 4.84 -13.83
C GLU A 32 38.08 5.77 -13.99
N GLN A 33 38.57 6.36 -12.89
CA GLN A 33 39.79 7.18 -12.93
C GLN A 33 41.03 6.40 -13.38
N GLN A 34 41.15 5.12 -12.99
CA GLN A 34 42.24 4.26 -13.46
C GLN A 34 42.12 3.95 -14.96
N LEU A 35 40.90 3.75 -15.45
CA LEU A 35 40.63 3.53 -16.87
C LEU A 35 40.95 4.79 -17.68
N ASP A 36 40.56 5.97 -17.19
CA ASP A 36 40.86 7.26 -17.81
C ASP A 36 42.37 7.52 -17.89
N GLU A 37 43.13 7.19 -16.84
CA GLU A 37 44.59 7.36 -16.86
C GLU A 37 45.25 6.37 -17.85
N LEU A 38 44.77 5.12 -17.90
CA LEU A 38 45.23 4.15 -18.91
C LEU A 38 44.93 4.64 -20.33
N ASP A 39 43.73 5.17 -20.56
CA ASP A 39 43.32 5.71 -21.86
C ASP A 39 44.16 6.95 -22.21
N ARG A 40 44.48 7.83 -21.24
CA ARG A 40 45.35 9.00 -21.43
C ARG A 40 46.79 8.62 -21.77
N VAL A 41 47.34 7.60 -21.11
CA VAL A 41 48.72 7.11 -21.36
C VAL A 41 48.81 6.35 -22.69
N ALA A 42 47.74 5.66 -23.10
CA ALA A 42 47.65 4.93 -24.36
C ALA A 42 47.37 5.84 -25.58
N ASP A 43 47.02 7.11 -25.35
CA ASP A 43 46.64 8.07 -26.40
C ASP A 43 47.72 9.09 -26.87
N PRO A 44 48.97 8.70 -27.22
CA PRO A 44 49.83 9.54 -28.07
C PRO A 44 49.51 9.42 -29.57
N SER A 45 48.67 8.46 -29.98
CA SER A 45 48.47 8.06 -31.40
C SER A 45 47.00 7.84 -31.82
N HIS A 46 45.99 7.97 -30.94
CA HIS A 46 44.57 7.69 -31.23
C HIS A 46 44.24 6.30 -31.85
N LYS A 47 45.16 5.33 -31.74
CA LYS A 47 45.02 3.98 -32.35
C LYS A 47 44.67 2.89 -31.33
N CYS A 48 45.26 2.91 -30.13
CA CYS A 48 44.66 2.24 -28.98
C CYS A 48 43.28 2.86 -28.74
N LEU A 49 42.31 2.13 -28.20
CA LEU A 49 40.89 2.52 -28.06
C LEU A 49 39.98 2.28 -29.28
N ARG A 50 40.51 2.02 -30.49
CA ARG A 50 39.68 1.71 -31.68
C ARG A 50 39.50 0.22 -31.97
N SER A 51 40.39 -0.62 -31.46
CA SER A 51 40.31 -2.08 -31.64
C SER A 51 40.65 -2.79 -30.35
N ARG A 52 39.66 -3.49 -29.78
CA ARG A 52 39.84 -4.35 -28.60
C ARG A 52 40.95 -5.39 -28.82
N GLU A 53 41.03 -5.99 -30.00
CA GLU A 53 42.04 -7.01 -30.31
C GLU A 53 43.47 -6.46 -30.30
N TYR A 54 43.64 -5.19 -30.65
CA TYR A 54 44.94 -4.52 -30.62
C TYR A 54 45.37 -4.15 -29.19
N ASP A 55 44.42 -3.70 -28.36
CA ASP A 55 44.62 -3.32 -26.95
C ASP A 55 44.87 -4.55 -26.05
N ASP A 56 44.10 -5.62 -26.25
CA ASP A 56 44.20 -6.87 -25.48
C ASP A 56 45.54 -7.60 -25.76
N LYS A 57 46.11 -7.46 -26.97
CA LYS A 57 47.43 -8.01 -27.34
C LYS A 57 48.62 -7.26 -26.74
N HIS A 58 48.47 -5.97 -26.42
CA HIS A 58 49.60 -5.13 -25.99
C HIS A 58 49.76 -5.00 -24.48
N SER A 59 48.66 -4.89 -23.74
CA SER A 59 48.72 -4.52 -22.32
C SER A 59 48.00 -5.52 -21.41
N GLY A 60 46.87 -6.11 -21.81
CA GLY A 60 46.07 -7.02 -20.98
C GLY A 60 45.47 -6.40 -19.71
N GLN A 61 46.09 -5.34 -19.17
CA GLN A 61 45.68 -4.58 -17.99
C GLN A 61 44.29 -3.96 -18.17
N ARG A 62 43.96 -3.54 -19.39
CA ARG A 62 42.64 -2.98 -19.72
C ARG A 62 41.53 -4.02 -19.58
N SER A 63 41.75 -5.25 -20.05
CA SER A 63 40.78 -6.35 -19.90
C SER A 63 40.58 -6.69 -18.42
N VAL A 64 41.65 -6.74 -17.62
CA VAL A 64 41.55 -7.00 -16.18
C VAL A 64 40.75 -5.90 -15.46
N LEU A 65 40.98 -4.63 -15.83
CA LEU A 65 40.23 -3.52 -15.26
C LEU A 65 38.76 -3.55 -15.65
N PHE A 66 38.43 -3.92 -16.89
CA PHE A 66 37.04 -4.13 -17.32
C PHE A 66 36.36 -5.27 -16.55
N ASP A 67 37.05 -6.39 -16.32
CA ASP A 67 36.50 -7.49 -15.53
C ASP A 67 36.19 -7.05 -14.09
N ASP A 68 37.03 -6.21 -13.50
CA ASP A 68 36.82 -5.71 -12.15
C ASP A 68 35.73 -4.63 -12.09
N ILE A 69 35.64 -3.76 -13.10
CA ILE A 69 34.52 -2.83 -13.28
C ILE A 69 33.20 -3.60 -13.41
N GLU A 70 33.16 -4.65 -14.23
CA GLU A 70 31.96 -5.47 -14.42
C GLU A 70 31.50 -6.07 -13.09
N LYS A 71 32.40 -6.75 -12.34
CA LYS A 71 32.08 -7.33 -11.03
C LYS A 71 31.52 -6.29 -10.05
N LYS A 72 32.17 -5.13 -9.95
CA LYS A 72 31.76 -4.07 -9.01
C LYS A 72 30.47 -3.40 -9.44
N SER A 73 30.28 -3.19 -10.74
CA SER A 73 29.06 -2.62 -11.32
C SER A 73 27.86 -3.55 -11.12
N THR A 74 28.01 -4.85 -11.36
CA THR A 74 26.98 -5.85 -11.07
C THR A 74 26.62 -5.88 -9.58
N SER A 75 27.62 -5.82 -8.69
CA SER A 75 27.37 -5.75 -7.25
C SER A 75 26.61 -4.49 -6.85
N TYR A 76 26.91 -3.34 -7.45
CA TYR A 76 26.20 -2.09 -7.22
C TYR A 76 24.76 -2.15 -7.74
N ALA A 77 24.56 -2.62 -8.98
CA ALA A 77 23.25 -2.76 -9.59
C ALA A 77 22.33 -3.70 -8.79
N ASN A 78 22.86 -4.83 -8.31
CA ASN A 78 22.13 -5.76 -7.46
C ASN A 78 21.69 -5.09 -6.15
N LEU A 79 22.57 -4.32 -5.51
CA LEU A 79 22.24 -3.60 -4.28
C LEU A 79 21.15 -2.54 -4.52
N VAL A 80 21.23 -1.79 -5.61
CA VAL A 80 20.21 -0.81 -6.00
C VAL A 80 18.87 -1.51 -6.26
N GLY A 81 18.86 -2.64 -6.96
CA GLY A 81 17.63 -3.41 -7.21
C GLY A 81 16.99 -3.92 -5.92
N VAL A 82 17.80 -4.46 -4.99
CA VAL A 82 17.33 -4.86 -3.65
C VAL A 82 16.75 -3.67 -2.88
N LEU A 83 17.39 -2.50 -2.95
CA LEU A 83 16.91 -1.30 -2.25
C LEU A 83 15.66 -0.72 -2.87
N GLN A 84 15.49 -0.80 -4.18
CA GLN A 84 14.25 -0.44 -4.86
C GLN A 84 13.09 -1.34 -4.39
N ASN A 85 13.34 -2.65 -4.27
CA ASN A 85 12.36 -3.58 -3.71
C ASN A 85 12.02 -3.22 -2.27
N PHE A 86 13.01 -2.90 -1.44
CA PHE A 86 12.76 -2.46 -0.06
C PHE A 86 12.05 -1.11 0.02
N ALA A 87 12.30 -0.18 -0.91
CA ALA A 87 11.60 1.10 -0.96
C ALA A 87 10.11 0.95 -1.32
N ALA A 88 9.75 -0.12 -2.03
CA ALA A 88 8.36 -0.46 -2.31
C ALA A 88 7.65 -1.09 -1.09
N ILE A 89 8.39 -1.55 -0.08
CA ILE A 89 7.82 -2.09 1.15
C ILE A 89 7.30 -0.95 2.02
N GLN A 90 6.06 -1.09 2.48
CA GLN A 90 5.37 -0.07 3.27
C GLN A 90 5.82 -0.07 4.74
N LEU A 91 5.79 1.12 5.35
CA LEU A 91 6.03 1.28 6.79
C LEU A 91 4.90 0.66 7.61
N PRO A 92 5.20 0.02 8.76
CA PRO A 92 4.19 -0.54 9.65
C PRO A 92 3.23 0.53 10.19
N THR A 93 1.94 0.18 10.24
CA THR A 93 0.90 1.02 10.81
C THR A 93 1.13 1.22 12.32
N LYS A 94 0.67 2.36 12.87
CA LYS A 94 0.82 2.68 14.30
C LYS A 94 0.23 1.59 15.22
N GLY A 95 -0.84 0.94 14.78
CA GLY A 95 -1.49 -0.18 15.49
C GLY A 95 -0.59 -1.41 15.56
N ASP A 96 -0.03 -1.82 14.42
CA ASP A 96 0.86 -2.98 14.34
C ASP A 96 2.12 -2.80 15.19
N LEU A 97 2.70 -1.58 15.16
CA LEU A 97 3.84 -1.24 16.02
C LEU A 97 3.51 -1.29 17.50
N ARG A 98 2.29 -0.89 17.89
CA ARG A 98 1.85 -0.96 19.28
C ARG A 98 1.66 -2.41 19.70
N SER A 99 1.07 -3.24 18.84
CA SER A 99 0.92 -4.68 19.08
C SER A 99 2.29 -5.37 19.20
N PHE A 100 3.22 -5.01 18.33
CA PHE A 100 4.62 -5.44 18.37
C PHE A 100 5.29 -5.02 19.68
N TYR A 101 5.15 -3.76 20.10
CA TYR A 101 5.71 -3.28 21.37
C TYR A 101 5.14 -4.04 22.57
N TYR A 102 3.82 -4.27 22.61
CA TYR A 102 3.19 -5.05 23.68
C TYR A 102 3.69 -6.49 23.71
N PHE A 103 3.86 -7.13 22.56
CA PHE A 103 4.44 -8.46 22.48
C PHE A 103 5.86 -8.50 23.09
N PHE A 104 6.72 -7.57 22.69
CA PHE A 104 8.09 -7.51 23.22
C PHE A 104 8.13 -7.22 24.72
N CYS A 105 7.30 -6.31 25.22
CA CYS A 105 7.27 -6.00 26.66
C CYS A 105 6.62 -7.10 27.51
N ASN A 106 5.71 -7.89 26.95
CA ASN A 106 4.96 -8.89 27.71
C ASN A 106 5.65 -10.26 27.69
N GLU A 107 6.21 -10.67 26.54
CA GLU A 107 6.92 -11.95 26.43
C GLU A 107 8.41 -11.84 26.70
N ASN A 108 9.00 -10.63 26.64
CA ASN A 108 10.45 -10.37 26.76
C ASN A 108 11.30 -11.47 26.07
N PRO A 109 11.11 -11.70 24.77
CA PRO A 109 11.79 -12.81 24.07
C PRO A 109 13.30 -12.62 23.92
N LEU A 110 13.83 -11.45 24.30
CA LEU A 110 15.26 -11.12 24.23
C LEU A 110 15.88 -11.24 25.62
N VAL A 111 17.06 -11.86 25.67
CA VAL A 111 17.80 -12.15 26.91
C VAL A 111 18.43 -10.90 27.53
N ASP A 112 18.65 -9.84 26.73
CA ASP A 112 19.21 -8.55 27.15
C ASP A 112 18.47 -7.39 26.47
N PRO A 113 18.54 -6.14 27.00
CA PRO A 113 18.01 -4.94 26.34
C PRO A 113 18.92 -4.54 25.16
N GLU A 114 19.06 -5.45 24.19
CA GLU A 114 19.52 -5.05 22.86
C GLU A 114 18.51 -4.02 22.35
N VAL A 115 18.98 -2.80 22.05
CA VAL A 115 18.16 -1.73 21.48
C VAL A 115 17.82 -2.15 20.05
N PHE A 116 16.82 -3.03 19.95
CA PHE A 116 16.43 -3.72 18.72
C PHE A 116 15.94 -2.73 17.65
N TYR A 117 15.48 -1.54 18.04
CA TYR A 117 15.10 -0.49 17.11
C TYR A 117 15.52 0.89 17.64
N ARG A 118 16.37 1.60 16.89
CA ARG A 118 16.76 2.99 17.23
C ARG A 118 15.80 4.02 16.62
N HIS A 119 15.24 3.71 15.46
CA HIS A 119 14.35 4.57 14.71
C HIS A 119 13.13 3.78 14.22
N ARG A 120 11.93 4.34 14.45
CA ARG A 120 10.66 3.78 13.97
C ARG A 120 10.62 3.66 12.44
N GLU A 121 11.37 4.52 11.76
CA GLU A 121 11.43 4.64 10.29
C GLU A 121 12.29 3.55 9.63
N ASP A 122 13.06 2.79 10.42
CA ASP A 122 13.85 1.67 9.93
C ASP A 122 13.09 0.34 9.97
N LEU A 123 11.83 0.34 10.43
CA LEU A 123 11.00 -0.87 10.48
C LEU A 123 10.23 -1.04 9.17
N MET A 124 10.28 -2.25 8.61
CA MET A 124 9.56 -2.66 7.41
C MET A 124 8.65 -3.85 7.71
N THR A 125 7.49 -3.92 7.05
CA THR A 125 6.57 -5.05 7.18
C THR A 125 6.59 -5.87 5.89
N LEU A 126 7.00 -7.15 5.93
CA LEU A 126 6.99 -8.01 4.73
C LEU A 126 5.59 -8.45 4.32
N LYS A 127 4.59 -8.24 5.18
CA LYS A 127 3.19 -8.47 4.83
C LYS A 127 2.74 -7.32 3.91
N PRO A 128 2.13 -7.60 2.74
CA PRO A 128 1.37 -6.57 2.05
C PRO A 128 0.32 -6.10 3.05
N GLN A 129 0.37 -4.84 3.47
CA GLN A 129 -0.69 -4.29 4.31
C GLN A 129 -1.99 -4.51 3.55
N GLY A 130 -2.81 -5.44 4.04
CA GLY A 130 -4.18 -5.57 3.57
C GLY A 130 -4.81 -4.26 3.95
N ASP A 131 -5.02 -3.40 2.95
CA ASP A 131 -5.44 -2.00 3.04
C ASP A 131 -5.97 -1.65 4.44
N THR A 132 -5.08 -1.23 5.35
CA THR A 132 -5.48 -0.59 6.61
C THR A 132 -5.92 0.82 6.27
N THR A 133 -6.94 0.87 5.42
CA THR A 133 -7.59 2.06 4.93
C THR A 133 -8.25 2.69 6.14
N TRP A 134 -8.35 4.01 6.13
CA TRP A 134 -9.22 4.79 7.02
C TRP A 134 -10.60 4.13 7.28
N ILE A 135 -11.10 3.29 6.36
CA ILE A 135 -12.26 2.41 6.49
C ILE A 135 -12.18 1.51 7.73
N ASP A 136 -11.02 0.93 8.04
CA ASP A 136 -10.85 0.07 9.22
C ASP A 136 -10.99 0.90 10.50
N HIS A 137 -10.46 2.12 10.50
CA HIS A 137 -10.64 3.06 11.60
C HIS A 137 -12.10 3.50 11.76
N TRP A 138 -12.79 3.76 10.65
CA TRP A 138 -14.21 4.13 10.64
C TRP A 138 -15.10 2.95 11.08
N LEU A 139 -14.86 1.75 10.55
CA LEU A 139 -15.56 0.53 10.91
C LEU A 139 -15.36 0.21 12.39
N MET A 140 -14.12 0.32 12.91
CA MET A 140 -13.84 0.19 14.33
C MET A 140 -14.56 1.25 15.17
N SER A 141 -14.68 2.48 14.67
CA SER A 141 -15.43 3.54 15.37
C SER A 141 -16.92 3.25 15.44
N ILE A 142 -17.50 2.69 14.37
CA ILE A 142 -18.90 2.24 14.35
C ILE A 142 -19.11 1.03 15.25
N LEU A 143 -18.23 0.03 15.18
CA LEU A 143 -18.30 -1.17 16.02
C LEU A 143 -18.12 -0.86 17.51
N ASN A 144 -17.32 0.17 17.83
CA ASN A 144 -17.14 0.65 19.20
C ASN A 144 -18.29 1.54 19.69
N ASN A 145 -19.23 1.91 18.82
CA ASN A 145 -20.41 2.65 19.22
C ASN A 145 -21.33 1.78 20.09
N GLN A 146 -21.81 2.33 21.20
CA GLN A 146 -22.56 1.58 22.20
C GLN A 146 -23.89 1.02 21.69
N ALA A 147 -24.44 1.56 20.60
CA ALA A 147 -25.67 1.10 19.98
C ALA A 147 -25.58 -0.30 19.35
N ILE A 148 -24.37 -0.79 19.06
CA ILE A 148 -24.14 -2.03 18.26
C ILE A 148 -23.54 -3.15 19.13
N LYS A 149 -23.56 -3.00 20.47
CA LYS A 149 -23.02 -3.99 21.44
C LYS A 149 -23.42 -5.46 21.19
N PRO A 150 -24.70 -5.83 20.97
CA PRO A 150 -25.06 -7.24 20.79
C PRO A 150 -24.53 -7.82 19.48
N LEU A 151 -24.47 -6.99 18.42
CA LEU A 151 -23.90 -7.40 17.14
C LEU A 151 -22.37 -7.51 17.22
N ARG A 152 -21.73 -6.65 18.01
CA ARG A 152 -20.29 -6.71 18.29
C ARG A 152 -19.89 -8.02 18.94
N GLU A 153 -20.63 -8.49 19.95
CA GLU A 153 -20.32 -9.75 20.62
C GLU A 153 -20.39 -10.93 19.63
N GLY A 154 -21.45 -11.03 18.82
CA GLY A 154 -21.55 -12.07 17.79
C GLY A 154 -20.48 -11.98 16.69
N ILE A 155 -20.16 -10.78 16.21
CA ILE A 155 -19.12 -10.57 15.20
C ILE A 155 -17.73 -10.87 15.78
N CYS A 156 -17.41 -10.34 16.96
CA CYS A 156 -16.12 -10.56 17.61
C CYS A 156 -15.91 -12.02 17.96
N ASP A 157 -16.95 -12.76 18.37
CA ASP A 157 -16.84 -14.19 18.68
C ASP A 157 -16.67 -15.04 17.41
N THR A 158 -17.30 -14.64 16.29
CA THR A 158 -17.08 -15.30 14.99
C THR A 158 -15.68 -15.03 14.42
N LEU A 159 -15.11 -13.86 14.73
CA LEU A 159 -13.78 -13.42 14.33
C LEU A 159 -12.67 -13.92 15.25
N ARG A 160 -13.00 -14.42 16.44
CA ARG A 160 -12.06 -14.96 17.41
C ARG A 160 -11.72 -16.41 17.05
N HIS A 161 -10.45 -16.68 16.83
CA HIS A 161 -9.90 -18.01 17.05
C HIS A 161 -8.92 -17.88 18.22
N GLY A 162 -9.30 -18.46 19.35
CA GLY A 162 -8.48 -18.50 20.54
C GLY A 162 -7.98 -19.92 20.76
N ASP A 163 -6.66 -20.11 20.63
CA ASP A 163 -5.99 -21.16 21.38
C ASP A 163 -5.97 -20.70 22.85
N ALA A 164 -6.78 -21.33 23.68
CA ALA A 164 -7.08 -20.88 25.05
C ALA A 164 -5.87 -20.88 25.98
N GLN A 165 -4.72 -21.41 25.55
CA GLN A 165 -3.53 -21.54 26.41
C GLN A 165 -2.69 -20.27 26.54
N HIS A 166 -2.75 -19.30 25.62
CA HIS A 166 -1.81 -18.15 25.63
C HIS A 166 -2.48 -16.76 25.67
N GLY A 167 -3.81 -16.65 25.77
CA GLY A 167 -4.50 -15.36 25.93
C GLY A 167 -4.39 -14.39 24.75
N ILE A 168 -3.77 -14.81 23.63
CA ILE A 168 -3.65 -14.00 22.42
C ILE A 168 -4.87 -14.26 21.54
N VAL A 169 -5.66 -13.20 21.33
CA VAL A 169 -6.83 -13.23 20.45
C VAL A 169 -6.39 -12.93 19.02
N TYR A 170 -6.51 -13.91 18.12
CA TYR A 170 -6.21 -13.72 16.71
C TYR A 170 -7.47 -13.41 15.90
N HIS A 171 -7.38 -12.42 15.02
CA HIS A 171 -8.39 -12.10 14.03
C HIS A 171 -8.00 -12.65 12.66
N ASP A 172 -8.85 -13.50 12.10
CA ASP A 172 -8.62 -14.08 10.77
C ASP A 172 -8.80 -13.00 9.68
N PRO A 173 -7.75 -12.69 8.89
CA PRO A 173 -7.77 -11.62 7.90
C PRO A 173 -8.81 -11.88 6.79
N THR A 174 -9.14 -13.14 6.51
CA THR A 174 -10.13 -13.50 5.49
C THR A 174 -11.55 -13.13 5.94
N LYS A 175 -11.87 -13.42 7.20
CA LYS A 175 -13.18 -13.12 7.80
C LYS A 175 -13.36 -11.62 8.00
N VAL A 176 -12.31 -10.91 8.41
CA VAL A 176 -12.33 -9.44 8.53
C VAL A 176 -12.56 -8.79 7.16
N GLY A 177 -11.88 -9.27 6.11
CA GLY A 177 -12.08 -8.81 4.74
C GLY A 177 -13.52 -9.05 4.25
N PHE A 178 -14.08 -10.22 4.55
CA PHE A 178 -15.47 -10.54 4.21
C PHE A 178 -16.46 -9.60 4.89
N ILE A 179 -16.32 -9.38 6.21
CA ILE A 179 -17.20 -8.47 6.96
C ILE A 179 -17.08 -7.04 6.44
N LYS A 180 -15.87 -6.56 6.16
CA LYS A 180 -15.64 -5.25 5.54
C LYS A 180 -16.37 -5.12 4.21
N ALA A 181 -16.27 -6.12 3.34
CA ALA A 181 -16.97 -6.15 2.07
C ALA A 181 -18.51 -6.16 2.26
N THR A 182 -19.03 -6.96 3.19
CA THR A 182 -20.46 -7.02 3.49
C THR A 182 -21.00 -5.68 4.01
N VAL A 183 -20.30 -5.04 4.94
CA VAL A 183 -20.70 -3.73 5.49
C VAL A 183 -20.68 -2.66 4.41
N MET A 184 -19.62 -2.60 3.59
CA MET A 184 -19.56 -1.64 2.48
C MET A 184 -20.69 -1.87 1.46
N PHE A 185 -21.00 -3.12 1.13
CA PHE A 185 -22.09 -3.46 0.23
C PHE A 185 -23.45 -3.00 0.79
N LEU A 186 -23.69 -3.20 2.10
CA LEU A 186 -24.93 -2.78 2.74
C LEU A 186 -25.08 -1.25 2.74
N VAL A 187 -24.01 -0.51 3.06
CA VAL A 187 -24.03 0.96 3.00
C VAL A 187 -24.27 1.46 1.57
N LEU A 188 -23.65 0.82 0.58
CA LEU A 188 -23.86 1.15 -0.83
C LEU A 188 -25.32 0.92 -1.25
N LEU A 189 -25.95 -0.16 -0.79
CA LEU A 189 -27.35 -0.46 -1.05
C LEU A 189 -28.29 0.56 -0.40
N VAL A 190 -28.02 0.96 0.85
CA VAL A 190 -28.78 2.04 1.51
C VAL A 190 -28.64 3.35 0.74
N LEU A 191 -27.43 3.68 0.29
CA LEU A 191 -27.19 4.91 -0.46
C LEU A 191 -27.89 4.92 -1.83
N LEU A 192 -27.97 3.75 -2.48
CA LEU A 192 -28.70 3.54 -3.74
C LEU A 192 -30.22 3.71 -3.58
N THR A 193 -30.76 3.27 -2.43
CA THR A 193 -32.21 3.24 -2.15
C THR A 193 -32.71 4.50 -1.41
N ALA A 194 -31.82 5.23 -0.73
CA ALA A 194 -32.14 6.44 0.04
C ALA A 194 -32.97 7.49 -0.70
N PRO A 195 -32.66 7.86 -1.97
CA PRO A 195 -33.45 8.87 -2.68
C PRO A 195 -34.81 8.37 -3.18
N ILE A 196 -35.13 7.07 -3.13
CA ILE A 196 -36.45 6.54 -3.55
C ILE A 196 -37.56 7.17 -2.70
N TYR A 197 -37.34 7.32 -1.40
CA TYR A 197 -38.34 7.82 -0.48
C TYR A 197 -38.75 9.29 -0.73
N PRO A 198 -37.81 10.27 -0.81
CA PRO A 198 -38.17 11.66 -1.11
C PRO A 198 -38.78 11.79 -2.52
N LEU A 199 -38.28 11.04 -3.50
CA LEU A 199 -38.83 11.05 -4.86
C LEU A 199 -40.26 10.50 -4.91
N TYR A 200 -40.57 9.47 -4.14
CA TYR A 200 -41.93 8.95 -4.01
C TYR A 200 -42.90 9.98 -3.40
N GLN A 201 -42.44 10.79 -2.42
CA GLN A 201 -43.28 11.85 -1.86
C GLN A 201 -43.50 13.00 -2.83
N LEU A 202 -42.43 13.44 -3.49
CA LEU A 202 -42.47 14.52 -4.49
C LEU A 202 -43.33 14.13 -5.71
N GLY A 203 -43.33 12.86 -6.10
CA GLY A 203 -44.17 12.34 -7.19
C GLY A 203 -45.68 12.31 -6.89
N LYS A 204 -46.11 12.47 -5.63
CA LYS A 204 -47.55 12.60 -5.29
C LYS A 204 -48.09 14.01 -5.49
N GLN A 205 -47.22 15.00 -5.66
CA GLN A 205 -47.59 16.40 -5.76
C GLN A 205 -47.78 16.78 -7.24
N GLU A 206 -48.72 17.69 -7.53
CA GLU A 206 -48.93 18.15 -8.90
C GLU A 206 -47.66 18.76 -9.50
N THR A 207 -47.41 18.46 -10.78
CA THR A 207 -46.20 18.84 -11.52
C THR A 207 -46.07 20.35 -11.65
N THR A 208 -45.51 20.97 -10.62
CA THR A 208 -45.17 22.39 -10.56
C THR A 208 -43.68 22.54 -10.90
N PRO A 209 -43.24 23.62 -11.59
CA PRO A 209 -41.82 23.84 -11.88
C PRO A 209 -40.92 23.82 -10.62
N LEU A 210 -41.47 24.16 -9.45
CA LEU A 210 -40.78 24.06 -8.16
C LEU A 210 -40.48 22.61 -7.75
N VAL A 211 -41.47 21.71 -7.86
CA VAL A 211 -41.32 20.28 -7.55
C VAL A 211 -40.32 19.62 -8.51
N LEU A 212 -40.29 20.05 -9.77
CA LEU A 212 -39.29 19.60 -10.74
C LEU A 212 -37.87 20.04 -10.36
N ALA A 213 -37.70 21.28 -9.88
CA ALA A 213 -36.40 21.75 -9.42
C ALA A 213 -35.92 20.99 -8.16
N GLU A 214 -36.82 20.72 -7.22
CA GLU A 214 -36.51 19.97 -5.99
C GLU A 214 -36.15 18.51 -6.27
N THR A 215 -36.82 17.87 -7.23
CA THR A 215 -36.51 16.50 -7.64
C THR A 215 -35.14 16.39 -8.32
N ILE A 216 -34.82 17.30 -9.25
CA ILE A 216 -33.50 17.37 -9.90
C ILE A 216 -32.38 17.62 -8.87
N LEU A 217 -32.61 18.54 -7.93
CA LEU A 217 -31.63 18.86 -6.88
C LEU A 217 -31.37 17.64 -5.98
N THR A 218 -32.44 16.94 -5.57
CA THR A 218 -32.34 15.76 -4.71
C THR A 218 -31.58 14.62 -5.41
N GLN A 219 -31.84 14.41 -6.71
CA GLN A 219 -31.13 13.41 -7.52
C GLN A 219 -29.66 13.78 -7.69
N PHE A 220 -29.35 15.03 -8.05
CA PHE A 220 -27.97 15.48 -8.21
C PHE A 220 -27.18 15.34 -6.91
N ALA A 221 -27.76 15.75 -5.79
CA ALA A 221 -27.14 15.62 -4.46
C ALA A 221 -26.89 14.15 -4.08
N SER A 222 -27.87 13.27 -4.31
CA SER A 222 -27.73 11.84 -4.04
C SER A 222 -26.65 11.18 -4.91
N SER A 223 -26.61 11.49 -6.22
CA SER A 223 -25.60 10.98 -7.14
C SER A 223 -24.20 11.46 -6.80
N LEU A 224 -24.06 12.72 -6.38
CA LEU A 224 -22.78 13.26 -5.93
C LEU A 224 -22.30 12.56 -4.66
N LEU A 225 -23.20 12.33 -3.69
CA LEU A 225 -22.88 11.63 -2.45
C LEU A 225 -22.47 10.17 -2.72
N PHE A 226 -23.17 9.49 -3.64
CA PHE A 226 -22.81 8.15 -4.12
C PHE A 226 -21.43 8.10 -4.78
N ALA A 227 -21.12 9.04 -5.67
CA ALA A 227 -19.82 9.10 -6.33
C ALA A 227 -18.67 9.37 -5.35
N VAL A 228 -18.88 10.28 -4.38
CA VAL A 228 -17.91 10.54 -3.31
C VAL A 228 -17.72 9.30 -2.44
N PHE A 229 -18.80 8.60 -2.08
CA PHE A 229 -18.74 7.36 -1.31
C PHE A 229 -17.94 6.29 -2.06
N LEU A 230 -18.27 6.02 -3.32
CA LEU A 230 -17.49 5.06 -4.13
C LEU A 230 -16.01 5.43 -4.17
N LYS A 231 -15.67 6.69 -4.46
CA LYS A 231 -14.27 7.14 -4.54
C LYS A 231 -13.50 6.98 -3.23
N LEU A 232 -14.15 7.21 -2.10
CA LEU A 232 -13.50 7.12 -0.80
C LEU A 232 -13.37 5.67 -0.34
N PHE A 233 -14.43 4.87 -0.51
CA PHE A 233 -14.57 3.57 0.14
C PHE A 233 -14.18 2.39 -0.73
N THR A 234 -14.12 2.53 -2.06
CA THR A 234 -13.69 1.43 -2.94
C THR A 234 -12.32 1.70 -3.54
N THR A 235 -11.45 0.68 -3.52
CA THR A 235 -10.17 0.64 -4.24
C THR A 235 -10.38 0.26 -5.71
N ALA A 236 -11.46 0.78 -6.29
CA ALA A 236 -11.87 0.55 -7.66
C ALA A 236 -10.95 1.31 -8.63
N LYS A 237 -10.69 0.76 -9.81
CA LYS A 237 -9.90 1.46 -10.84
C LYS A 237 -10.57 2.78 -11.19
N ARG A 238 -9.80 3.78 -11.63
CA ARG A 238 -10.28 5.16 -11.88
C ARG A 238 -11.56 5.27 -12.73
N HIS A 239 -11.86 4.29 -13.60
CA HIS A 239 -13.05 4.28 -14.46
C HIS A 239 -14.27 3.54 -13.87
N GLU A 240 -14.07 2.63 -12.93
CA GLU A 240 -15.15 1.84 -12.31
C GLU A 240 -16.19 2.70 -11.57
N PRO A 241 -15.82 3.69 -10.73
CA PRO A 241 -16.82 4.54 -10.07
C PRO A 241 -17.53 5.48 -11.06
N PHE A 242 -16.88 5.83 -12.17
CA PHE A 242 -17.51 6.61 -13.24
C PHE A 242 -18.59 5.80 -13.95
N THR A 243 -18.30 4.56 -14.35
CA THR A 243 -19.29 3.66 -14.94
C THR A 243 -20.46 3.42 -14.00
N ALA A 244 -20.21 3.15 -12.72
CA ALA A 244 -21.26 2.96 -11.72
C ALA A 244 -22.16 4.20 -11.56
N SER A 245 -21.57 5.40 -11.56
CA SER A 245 -22.32 6.66 -11.46
C SER A 245 -23.19 6.92 -12.70
N VAL A 246 -22.69 6.62 -13.90
CA VAL A 246 -23.47 6.73 -15.15
C VAL A 246 -24.63 5.74 -15.16
N THR A 247 -24.40 4.49 -14.75
CA THR A 247 -25.47 3.48 -14.64
C THR A 247 -26.53 3.91 -13.63
N TYR A 248 -26.12 4.45 -12.49
CA TYR A 248 -27.03 4.97 -11.48
C TYR A 248 -27.91 6.10 -12.05
N MET A 249 -27.32 7.08 -12.72
CA MET A 249 -28.06 8.17 -13.36
C MET A 249 -29.05 7.66 -14.43
N ALA A 250 -28.65 6.67 -15.23
CA ALA A 250 -29.52 6.09 -16.25
C ALA A 250 -30.76 5.41 -15.64
N ILE A 251 -30.59 4.66 -14.55
CA ILE A 251 -31.70 4.03 -13.82
C ILE A 251 -32.69 5.09 -13.31
N TRP A 252 -32.19 6.22 -12.80
CA TRP A 252 -33.04 7.32 -12.33
C TRP A 252 -33.81 8.02 -13.42
N VAL A 253 -33.17 8.31 -14.56
CA VAL A 253 -33.86 8.94 -15.70
C VAL A 253 -35.01 8.04 -16.17
N VAL A 254 -34.79 6.72 -16.23
CA VAL A 254 -35.84 5.75 -16.56
C VAL A 254 -36.95 5.76 -15.49
N PHE A 255 -36.60 5.78 -14.20
CA PHE A 255 -37.59 5.82 -13.13
C PHE A 255 -38.48 7.06 -13.22
N MET A 256 -37.88 8.24 -13.47
CA MET A 256 -38.64 9.49 -13.63
C MET A 256 -39.55 9.47 -14.86
N SER A 257 -39.08 8.87 -15.96
CA SER A 257 -39.88 8.71 -17.18
C SER A 257 -41.08 7.78 -17.01
N GLN A 258 -41.07 6.88 -16.03
CA GLN A 258 -42.18 5.96 -15.75
C GLN A 258 -43.11 6.48 -14.64
N SER A 259 -42.67 7.48 -13.87
CA SER A 259 -43.44 8.09 -12.78
C SER A 259 -44.24 9.34 -13.18
N GLN A 260 -44.07 9.83 -14.41
CA GLN A 260 -44.92 10.85 -15.04
C GLN A 260 -46.07 10.18 -15.79
#